data_AF-A0AAW8F0Z9-F1
#
_entry.id   AF-A0AAW8F0Z9-F1
#
_cell.length_a   1.000
_cell.length_b   1.000
_cell.length_c   1.000
_cell.angle_alpha   90.00
_cell.angle_beta   90.00
_cell.angle_gamma   90.00
#
_symmetry.space_group_name_H-M   'P 1'
#
loop_
_entity.id
_entity.type
_entity.pdbx_description
1 polymer ?
#
loop_
_entity_poly.entity_id
_entity_poly.type
_entity_poly.pdbx_seq_one_letter_code
_entity_poly.pdbx_strand_id
1 'polypeptide(L)'
;MDEVRRLSEIARERGLRVCVVESLTSGRLAATVGAGEDASSWFAGGIVAYLTEVKERLLGLTPGTDPCSAACAQQIAEGGLALFDADVCVSTTGVGGPGPEGGHPPGEVHLGWATPLGTGHRALSLTGEPEQVIDEASDAALRLLLFHAEAVRPAGPLRAPAGLQPGTSPIRSGASGADAAASASSSSLSGRTSPTASAKG
;
A
#
# COMPACT_ATOMS: atom_id res chain seq x y z
N MET A 1 15.66 12.23 -11.24
CA MET A 1 16.59 11.14 -11.63
C MET A 1 17.82 11.14 -10.72
N ASP A 2 18.38 12.31 -10.41
CA ASP A 2 19.48 12.40 -9.44
C ASP A 2 19.09 11.95 -8.03
N GLU A 3 17.84 12.16 -7.61
CA GLU A 3 17.37 11.76 -6.28
C GLU A 3 17.38 10.25 -6.08
N VAL A 4 16.95 9.49 -7.10
CA VAL A 4 16.94 8.01 -7.03
C VAL A 4 18.37 7.46 -7.02
N ARG A 5 19.26 8.01 -7.86
CA ARG A 5 20.68 7.65 -7.84
C ARG A 5 21.30 7.93 -6.47
N ARG A 6 21.01 9.10 -5.89
CA ARG A 6 21.54 9.47 -4.57
C ARG A 6 20.99 8.58 -3.46
N LEU A 7 19.69 8.23 -3.54
CA LEU A 7 19.04 7.31 -2.61
C LEU A 7 19.69 5.92 -2.67
N SER A 8 19.94 5.38 -3.87
CA SER A 8 20.58 4.07 -4.02
C SER A 8 22.01 4.06 -3.48
N GLU A 9 22.81 5.09 -3.75
CA GLU A 9 24.15 5.26 -3.19
C GLU A 9 24.14 5.19 -1.65
N ILE A 10 23.34 6.05 -1.01
CA ILE A 10 23.29 6.15 0.45
C ILE A 10 22.75 4.85 1.07
N ALA A 11 21.72 4.26 0.47
CA ALA A 11 21.11 3.06 1.02
C ALA A 11 22.09 1.87 0.97
N ARG A 12 22.85 1.73 -0.13
CA ARG A 12 23.88 0.70 -0.27
C ARG A 12 25.08 0.95 0.64
N GLU A 13 25.58 2.18 0.69
CA GLU A 13 26.73 2.56 1.55
C GLU A 13 26.45 2.31 3.03
N ARG A 14 25.20 2.46 3.46
CA ARG A 14 24.79 2.37 4.87
C ARG A 14 24.02 1.10 5.21
N GLY A 15 23.73 0.25 4.23
CA GLY A 15 22.89 -0.94 4.39
C GLY A 15 21.48 -0.63 4.88
N LEU A 16 20.90 0.48 4.40
CA LEU A 16 19.53 0.88 4.72
C LEU A 16 18.54 0.11 3.86
N ARG A 17 17.40 -0.21 4.44
CA ARG A 17 16.19 -0.61 3.72
C ARG A 17 15.17 0.52 3.75
N VAL A 18 14.60 0.83 2.60
CA VAL A 18 13.52 1.82 2.49
C VAL A 18 12.26 1.19 1.92
N CYS A 19 11.10 1.70 2.32
CA CYS A 19 9.81 1.31 1.75
C CYS A 19 8.90 2.52 1.54
N VAL A 20 7.84 2.33 0.78
CA VAL A 20 6.84 3.37 0.51
C VAL A 20 5.42 2.86 0.69
N VAL A 21 4.51 3.73 1.12
CA VAL A 21 3.08 3.43 1.25
C VAL A 21 2.28 4.48 0.50
N GLU A 22 1.51 4.06 -0.49
CA GLU A 22 0.85 4.97 -1.42
C GLU A 22 -0.67 4.88 -1.31
N SER A 23 -1.33 6.04 -1.40
CA SER A 23 -2.76 6.14 -1.69
C SER A 23 -2.92 6.84 -3.04
N LEU A 24 -3.07 8.17 -3.06
CA LEU A 24 -3.33 8.91 -4.31
C LEU A 24 -2.28 8.67 -5.41
N THR A 25 -1.01 8.48 -5.04
CA THR A 25 0.10 8.33 -6.01
C THR A 25 0.11 6.97 -6.72
N SER A 26 -0.69 6.01 -6.23
CA SER A 26 -1.09 4.79 -6.96
C SER A 26 0.06 3.95 -7.53
N GLY A 27 1.22 3.91 -6.88
CA GLY A 27 2.38 3.11 -7.30
C GLY A 27 3.44 3.90 -8.06
N ARG A 28 3.18 5.17 -8.37
CA ARG A 28 4.13 6.02 -9.12
C ARG A 28 5.42 6.25 -8.33
N LEU A 29 5.32 6.43 -7.02
CA LEU A 29 6.50 6.57 -6.17
C LEU A 29 7.28 5.25 -6.09
N ALA A 30 6.61 4.12 -5.85
CA ALA A 30 7.25 2.81 -5.81
C ALA A 30 7.96 2.46 -7.12
N ALA A 31 7.32 2.73 -8.27
CA ALA A 31 7.93 2.53 -9.58
C ALA A 31 9.20 3.37 -9.76
N THR A 32 9.17 4.62 -9.30
CA THR A 32 10.32 5.54 -9.39
C THR A 32 11.47 5.09 -8.48
N VAL A 33 11.18 4.72 -7.23
CA VAL A 33 12.19 4.26 -6.26
C VAL A 33 12.78 2.92 -6.71
N GLY A 34 11.94 1.98 -7.16
CA GLY A 34 12.36 0.65 -7.62
C GLY A 34 13.21 0.64 -8.88
N ALA A 35 13.26 1.75 -9.64
CA ALA A 35 14.12 1.91 -10.80
C ALA A 35 15.59 2.24 -10.43
N GLY A 36 15.90 2.43 -9.15
CA GLY A 36 17.26 2.73 -8.70
C GLY A 36 18.24 1.57 -8.87
N GLU A 37 19.53 1.90 -8.98
CA GLU A 37 20.58 0.91 -9.12
C GLU A 37 20.59 -0.06 -7.93
N ASP A 38 20.61 -1.36 -8.23
CA ASP A 38 20.62 -2.44 -7.25
C ASP A 38 19.45 -2.34 -6.24
N ALA A 39 18.27 -1.87 -6.68
CA ALA A 39 17.09 -1.72 -5.81
C ALA A 39 16.73 -2.98 -5.03
N SER A 40 17.03 -4.18 -5.53
CA SER A 40 16.82 -5.44 -4.82
C SER A 40 17.58 -5.56 -3.49
N SER A 41 18.67 -4.81 -3.29
CA SER A 41 19.45 -4.85 -2.04
C SER A 41 18.94 -3.89 -0.96
N TRP A 42 18.19 -2.84 -1.33
CA TRP A 42 17.82 -1.76 -0.40
C TRP A 42 16.35 -1.28 -0.47
N PHE A 43 15.63 -1.48 -1.57
CA PHE A 43 14.21 -1.17 -1.65
C PHE A 43 13.40 -2.39 -1.16
N ALA A 44 12.85 -2.29 0.05
CA ALA A 44 12.07 -3.36 0.66
C ALA A 44 10.72 -3.59 -0.03
N GLY A 45 10.25 -2.60 -0.80
CA GLY A 45 9.00 -2.65 -1.56
C GLY A 45 8.06 -1.49 -1.21
N GLY A 46 6.83 -1.60 -1.71
CA GLY A 46 5.78 -0.65 -1.37
C GLY A 46 4.39 -1.27 -1.39
N ILE A 47 3.45 -0.59 -0.76
CA ILE A 47 2.02 -0.94 -0.75
C ILE A 47 1.22 0.20 -1.33
N VAL A 48 0.30 -0.12 -2.23
CA VAL A 48 -0.77 0.79 -2.63
C VAL A 48 -2.01 0.45 -1.82
N ALA A 49 -2.33 1.26 -0.81
CA ALA A 49 -3.49 1.12 0.06
C ALA A 49 -4.49 2.24 -0.24
N TYR A 50 -5.18 2.14 -1.38
CA TYR A 50 -6.09 3.20 -1.84
C TYR A 50 -7.34 3.34 -0.96
N LEU A 51 -7.99 2.22 -0.63
CA LEU A 51 -9.18 2.19 0.24
C LEU A 51 -8.79 2.27 1.73
N THR A 52 -9.60 2.95 2.55
CA THR A 52 -9.38 3.08 4.00
C THR A 52 -9.29 1.73 4.70
N GLU A 53 -10.17 0.78 4.37
CA GLU A 53 -10.14 -0.59 4.91
C GLU A 53 -8.83 -1.35 4.63
N VAL A 54 -8.14 -1.03 3.53
CA VAL A 54 -6.83 -1.61 3.22
C VAL A 54 -5.75 -1.00 4.12
N LYS A 55 -5.83 0.31 4.40
CA LYS A 55 -4.95 1.00 5.36
C LYS A 55 -5.12 0.42 6.77
N GLU A 56 -6.35 0.19 7.20
CA GLU A 56 -6.64 -0.41 8.52
C GLU A 56 -6.09 -1.83 8.61
N ARG A 57 -6.39 -2.69 7.63
CA ARG A 57 -6.03 -4.11 7.65
C ARG A 57 -4.52 -4.37 7.53
N LEU A 58 -3.84 -3.66 6.63
CA LEU A 58 -2.44 -3.95 6.29
C LEU A 58 -1.45 -3.08 7.05
N LEU A 59 -1.86 -1.85 7.41
CA LEU A 59 -0.95 -0.82 7.92
C LEU A 59 -1.34 -0.36 9.33
N GLY A 60 -2.37 -0.97 9.94
CA GLY A 60 -2.75 -0.68 11.31
C GLY A 60 -3.34 0.72 11.52
N LEU A 61 -3.89 1.34 10.47
CA LEU A 61 -4.60 2.61 10.60
C LEU A 61 -5.73 2.46 11.64
N THR A 62 -5.78 3.37 12.60
CA THR A 62 -6.80 3.37 13.66
C THR A 62 -8.18 3.61 13.05
N PRO A 63 -9.18 2.76 13.31
CA PRO A 63 -10.53 2.94 12.78
C PRO A 63 -11.12 4.31 13.10
N GLY A 64 -11.74 4.93 12.10
CA GLY A 64 -12.30 6.28 12.20
C GLY A 64 -11.29 7.42 12.02
N THR A 65 -10.01 7.12 11.79
CA THR A 65 -9.05 8.13 11.33
C THR A 65 -9.43 8.62 9.95
N ASP A 66 -9.48 9.93 9.76
CA ASP A 66 -9.70 10.55 8.45
C ASP A 66 -8.57 10.16 7.48
N PRO A 67 -8.87 9.50 6.34
CA PRO A 67 -7.87 8.99 5.41
C PRO A 67 -7.06 10.10 4.72
N CYS A 68 -7.54 11.34 4.67
CA CYS A 68 -6.84 12.47 4.06
C CYS A 68 -6.10 13.34 5.08
N SER A 69 -5.95 12.88 6.33
CA SER A 69 -5.33 13.66 7.41
C SER A 69 -3.83 13.40 7.61
N ALA A 70 -3.19 14.32 8.33
CA ALA A 70 -1.83 14.16 8.87
C ALA A 70 -1.67 12.90 9.74
N ALA A 71 -2.70 12.57 10.53
CA ALA A 71 -2.70 11.40 11.40
C ALA A 71 -2.69 10.10 10.59
N CYS A 72 -3.48 10.03 9.51
CA CYS A 72 -3.44 8.90 8.59
C CYS A 72 -2.05 8.75 7.97
N ALA A 73 -1.47 9.83 7.44
CA ALA A 73 -0.15 9.81 6.82
C ALA A 73 0.94 9.24 7.75
N GLN A 74 0.96 9.66 9.02
CA GLN A 74 1.89 9.13 10.02
C GLN A 74 1.66 7.66 10.32
N GLN A 75 0.42 7.27 10.64
CA GLN A 75 0.10 5.89 11.03
C GLN A 75 0.41 4.89 9.92
N ILE A 76 0.08 5.22 8.66
CA ILE A 76 0.37 4.31 7.55
C ILE A 76 1.87 4.24 7.23
N ALA A 77 2.65 5.30 7.52
CA ALA A 77 4.11 5.25 7.41
C ALA A 77 4.71 4.36 8.51
N GLU A 78 4.21 4.44 9.75
CA GLU A 78 4.61 3.56 10.86
C GLU A 78 4.29 2.09 10.55
N GLY A 79 3.08 1.82 10.07
CA GLY A 79 2.67 0.50 9.61
C GLY A 79 3.55 -0.03 8.48
N GLY A 80 3.89 0.82 7.50
CA GLY A 80 4.80 0.47 6.41
C GLY A 80 6.22 0.15 6.89
N LEU A 81 6.77 0.97 7.79
CA LEU A 81 8.10 0.75 8.38
C LEU A 81 8.17 -0.62 9.08
N ALA A 82 7.16 -0.92 9.91
CA ALA A 82 7.08 -2.17 10.65
C ALA A 82 6.87 -3.38 9.73
N LEU A 83 5.96 -3.28 8.76
CA LEU A 83 5.61 -4.36 7.85
C LEU A 83 6.79 -4.82 6.98
N PHE A 84 7.57 -3.86 6.49
CA PHE A 84 8.70 -4.14 5.60
C PHE A 84 10.02 -4.39 6.33
N ASP A 85 10.03 -4.24 7.67
CA ASP A 85 11.25 -4.18 8.47
C ASP A 85 12.26 -3.23 7.80
N ALA A 86 11.84 -2.00 7.56
CA ALA A 86 12.61 -0.95 6.89
C ALA A 86 13.18 0.05 7.91
N ASP A 87 14.18 0.81 7.48
CA ASP A 87 14.79 1.89 8.26
C ASP A 87 14.14 3.25 7.98
N VAL A 88 13.55 3.41 6.80
CA VAL A 88 12.81 4.62 6.41
C VAL A 88 11.56 4.23 5.62
N CYS A 89 10.41 4.75 6.04
CA CYS A 89 9.17 4.69 5.27
C CYS A 89 8.67 6.09 4.98
N VAL A 90 8.19 6.32 3.75
CA VAL A 90 7.39 7.50 3.40
C VAL A 90 6.02 7.05 2.92
N SER A 91 4.99 7.80 3.29
CA SER A 91 3.62 7.57 2.86
C SER A 91 3.01 8.74 2.11
N THR A 92 2.02 8.47 1.26
CA THR A 92 1.23 9.48 0.55
C THR A 92 -0.27 9.26 0.79
N THR A 93 -1.00 10.32 1.16
CA THR A 93 -2.46 10.32 1.22
C THR A 93 -3.03 11.71 0.98
N GLY A 94 -4.30 11.81 0.60
CA GLY A 94 -4.94 13.08 0.24
C GLY A 94 -5.83 12.97 -0.99
N VAL A 95 -6.26 14.13 -1.49
CA VAL A 95 -7.25 14.26 -2.57
C VAL A 95 -6.55 14.64 -3.87
N GLY A 96 -6.46 13.70 -4.81
CA GLY A 96 -5.88 13.93 -6.14
C GLY A 96 -6.70 14.90 -7.01
N GLY A 97 -8.00 15.06 -6.73
CA GLY A 97 -8.93 15.86 -7.54
C GLY A 97 -9.68 15.04 -8.60
N PRO A 98 -10.35 15.69 -9.58
CA PRO A 98 -10.36 17.14 -9.81
C PRO A 98 -11.31 17.90 -8.87
N GLY A 99 -12.20 17.20 -8.16
CA GLY A 99 -13.13 17.78 -7.19
C GLY A 99 -12.70 17.56 -5.73
N PRO A 100 -13.38 18.19 -4.76
CA PRO A 100 -13.18 17.91 -3.34
C PRO A 100 -13.70 16.52 -2.97
N GLU A 101 -13.11 15.91 -1.94
CA GLU A 101 -13.50 14.61 -1.42
C GLU A 101 -13.44 14.62 0.11
N GLY A 102 -14.45 14.05 0.79
CA GLY A 102 -14.43 13.91 2.26
C GLY A 102 -14.40 15.23 3.05
N GLY A 103 -14.69 16.37 2.41
CA GLY A 103 -14.55 17.71 3.02
C GLY A 103 -13.19 18.37 2.78
N HIS A 104 -12.27 17.72 2.07
CA HIS A 104 -10.97 18.25 1.69
C HIS A 104 -11.00 18.81 0.25
N PRO A 105 -10.38 19.97 -0.02
CA PRO A 105 -10.22 20.51 -1.36
C PRO A 105 -9.33 19.62 -2.25
N PRO A 106 -9.51 19.67 -3.59
CA PRO A 106 -8.60 19.00 -4.51
C PRO A 106 -7.17 19.53 -4.34
N GLY A 107 -6.18 18.63 -4.39
CA GLY A 107 -4.77 18.97 -4.21
C GLY A 107 -4.30 19.04 -2.76
N GLU A 108 -5.18 18.82 -1.77
CA GLU A 108 -4.75 18.62 -0.39
C GLU A 108 -4.06 17.25 -0.24
N VAL A 109 -2.77 17.27 0.06
CA VAL A 109 -1.94 16.07 0.17
C VAL A 109 -1.13 16.09 1.46
N HIS A 110 -1.11 14.96 2.15
CA HIS A 110 -0.27 14.71 3.31
C HIS A 110 0.76 13.63 2.98
N LEU A 111 2.02 13.98 3.19
CA LEU A 111 3.14 13.06 3.15
C LEU A 111 3.52 12.68 4.59
N GLY A 112 3.53 11.39 4.90
CA GLY A 112 4.00 10.89 6.20
C GLY A 112 5.39 10.32 6.10
N TRP A 113 6.11 10.26 7.22
CA TRP A 113 7.34 9.48 7.32
C TRP A 113 7.46 8.77 8.66
N ALA A 114 8.19 7.67 8.65
CA ALA A 114 8.57 6.93 9.83
C ALA A 114 10.03 6.48 9.75
N THR A 115 10.74 6.60 10.86
CA THR A 115 12.12 6.15 11.05
C THR A 115 12.29 5.65 12.49
N PRO A 116 13.38 4.94 12.83
CA PRO A 116 13.72 4.63 14.22
C PRO A 116 13.88 5.86 15.13
N LEU A 117 14.10 7.05 14.56
CA LEU A 117 14.26 8.30 15.31
C LEU A 117 12.93 9.00 15.60
N GLY A 118 11.84 8.55 14.99
CA GLY A 118 10.52 9.14 15.13
C GLY A 118 9.78 9.26 13.80
N THR A 119 8.56 9.80 13.89
CA THR A 119 7.59 9.89 12.81
C THR A 119 7.09 11.33 12.67
N GLY A 120 6.51 11.65 11.52
CA GLY A 120 5.96 12.98 11.28
C GLY A 120 5.27 13.09 9.93
N HIS A 121 4.85 14.32 9.59
CA HIS A 121 4.18 14.57 8.32
C HIS A 121 4.50 15.97 7.74
N ARG A 122 4.23 16.12 6.44
CA ARG A 122 4.25 17.38 5.71
C ARG A 122 2.96 17.50 4.90
N ALA A 123 2.26 18.62 5.08
CA ALA A 123 1.11 18.97 4.26
C ALA A 123 1.55 19.72 3.00
N LEU A 124 0.84 19.48 1.90
CA LEU A 124 1.01 20.12 0.60
C LEU A 124 -0.35 20.60 0.11
N SER A 125 -0.35 21.71 -0.61
CA SER A 125 -1.50 22.23 -1.34
C SER A 125 -1.09 22.36 -2.80
N LEU A 126 -1.42 21.34 -3.58
CA LEU A 126 -1.06 21.20 -4.98
C LEU A 126 -2.17 21.71 -5.88
N THR A 127 -1.85 22.07 -7.11
CA THR A 127 -2.82 22.60 -8.07
C THR A 127 -2.66 21.90 -9.40
N GLY A 128 -3.76 21.65 -10.10
CA GLY A 128 -3.75 21.04 -11.43
C GLY A 128 -4.72 19.88 -11.53
N GLU A 129 -4.65 19.20 -12.67
CA GLU A 129 -5.38 17.97 -12.92
C GLU A 129 -4.82 16.81 -12.08
N PRO A 130 -5.60 15.74 -11.85
CA PRO A 130 -5.20 14.65 -10.96
C PRO A 130 -3.84 14.02 -11.27
N GLU A 131 -3.49 13.89 -12.55
CA GLU A 131 -2.19 13.38 -12.97
C GLU A 131 -1.03 14.28 -12.49
N GLN A 132 -1.21 15.60 -12.56
CA GLN A 132 -0.20 16.57 -12.10
C GLN A 132 -0.05 16.52 -10.58
N VAL A 133 -1.17 16.40 -9.84
CA VAL A 133 -1.14 16.23 -8.38
C VAL A 133 -0.42 14.93 -7.99
N ILE A 134 -0.67 13.84 -8.72
CA ILE A 134 0.01 12.54 -8.52
C ILE A 134 1.52 12.67 -8.75
N ASP A 135 1.93 13.35 -9.83
CA ASP A 135 3.34 13.56 -10.16
C ASP A 135 4.06 14.40 -9.11
N GLU A 136 3.51 15.56 -8.79
CA GLU A 136 4.09 16.48 -7.80
C GLU A 136 4.15 15.87 -6.40
N ALA A 137 3.11 15.13 -5.99
CA ALA A 137 3.11 14.41 -4.72
C ALA A 137 4.18 13.29 -4.69
N SER A 138 4.36 12.56 -5.80
CA SER A 138 5.37 11.50 -5.91
C SER A 138 6.78 12.07 -5.83
N ASP A 139 7.05 13.17 -6.54
CA ASP A 139 8.35 13.86 -6.50
C ASP A 139 8.66 14.42 -5.11
N ALA A 140 7.67 15.04 -4.46
CA ALA A 140 7.82 15.55 -3.10
C ALA A 140 8.09 14.43 -2.09
N ALA A 141 7.41 13.28 -2.23
CA ALA A 141 7.61 12.10 -1.40
C ALA A 141 8.99 11.46 -1.61
N LEU A 142 9.49 11.40 -2.86
CA LEU A 142 10.85 10.92 -3.15
C LEU A 142 11.91 11.79 -2.47
N ARG A 143 11.77 13.12 -2.54
CA ARG A 143 12.70 14.06 -1.88
C ARG A 143 12.66 13.90 -0.35
N LEU A 144 11.46 13.69 0.21
CA LEU A 144 11.29 13.44 1.64
C LEU A 144 11.94 12.11 2.05
N LEU A 145 11.78 11.07 1.24
CA LEU A 145 12.41 9.76 1.49
C LEU A 145 13.93 9.87 1.50
N LEU A 146 14.51 10.55 0.50
CA LEU A 146 15.94 10.80 0.42
C LEU A 146 16.44 11.60 1.64
N PHE A 147 15.74 12.67 2.02
CA PHE A 147 16.10 13.47 3.20
C PHE A 147 16.19 12.63 4.48
N HIS A 148 15.22 11.73 4.71
CA HIS A 148 15.26 10.86 5.89
C HIS A 148 16.31 9.74 5.77
N ALA A 149 16.55 9.19 4.59
CA ALA A 149 17.64 8.24 4.35
C ALA A 149 19.02 8.87 4.61
N GLU A 150 19.19 10.16 4.32
CA GLU A 150 20.41 10.91 4.64
C GLU A 150 20.65 11.08 6.14
N ALA A 151 19.58 11.23 6.93
CA ALA A 151 19.63 11.43 8.37
C ALA A 151 19.81 10.13 9.17
N VAL A 152 19.27 9.01 8.68
CA VAL A 152 19.31 7.74 9.41
C VAL A 152 20.69 7.06 9.31
N ARG A 153 21.08 6.43 10.42
CA ARG A 153 22.14 5.41 10.49
C ARG A 153 21.51 4.16 11.11
N PRO A 154 21.58 2.98 10.47
CA PRO A 154 21.00 1.79 11.05
C PRO A 154 21.76 1.44 12.34
N ALA A 155 21.01 1.06 13.38
CA ALA A 155 21.57 0.62 14.64
C ALA A 155 21.89 -0.88 14.56
N GLY A 156 23.08 -1.23 14.09
CA GLY A 156 23.53 -2.62 14.06
C GLY A 156 24.52 -2.92 12.93
N PRO A 157 25.09 -4.14 12.87
CA PRO A 157 25.86 -4.57 11.71
C PRO A 157 24.97 -4.52 10.47
N LEU A 158 25.56 -4.16 9.32
CA LEU A 158 24.89 -4.18 8.02
C LEU A 158 24.12 -5.51 7.88
N ARG A 159 22.82 -5.44 7.55
CA ARG A 159 22.05 -6.65 7.22
C ARG A 159 22.84 -7.38 6.14
N ALA A 160 23.15 -8.66 6.36
CA ALA A 160 23.94 -9.43 5.41
C ALA A 160 23.26 -9.33 4.03
N PRO A 161 24.01 -9.16 2.93
CA PRO A 161 23.43 -9.18 1.59
C PRO A 161 22.65 -10.47 1.45
N ALA A 162 21.47 -10.40 0.83
CA ALA A 162 20.53 -11.51 0.72
C ALA A 162 21.22 -12.74 0.09
N GLY A 163 21.79 -13.60 0.95
CA GLY A 163 22.20 -14.94 0.58
C GLY A 163 20.93 -15.71 0.32
N LEU A 164 20.73 -16.10 -0.93
CA LEU A 164 19.61 -16.92 -1.37
C LEU A 164 19.46 -18.14 -0.46
N GLN A 165 18.46 -18.16 0.42
CA GLN A 165 17.69 -19.35 0.81
C GLN A 165 16.34 -18.92 1.42
N PRO A 166 15.22 -18.95 0.67
CA PRO A 166 13.91 -18.97 1.29
C PRO A 166 13.60 -20.40 1.75
N GLY A 167 13.55 -20.59 3.07
CA GLY A 167 12.84 -21.71 3.66
C GLY A 167 11.40 -21.69 3.17
N THR A 168 10.96 -22.78 2.58
CA THR A 168 9.59 -22.97 2.09
C THR A 168 8.62 -22.90 3.26
N SER A 169 7.83 -21.84 3.35
CA SER A 169 6.59 -21.84 4.12
C SER A 169 5.43 -22.01 3.12
N PRO A 170 4.61 -23.06 3.23
CA PRO A 170 3.60 -23.34 2.23
C PRO A 170 2.48 -22.30 2.31
N ILE A 171 2.32 -21.54 1.23
CA ILE A 171 1.04 -20.91 0.91
C ILE A 171 0.01 -22.05 0.90
N ARG A 172 -0.98 -21.98 1.80
CA ARG A 172 -2.10 -22.92 1.82
C ARG A 172 -2.75 -22.93 0.44
N SER A 173 -2.55 -23.99 -0.34
CA SER A 173 -3.30 -24.26 -1.54
C SER A 173 -4.72 -24.65 -1.13
N GLY A 174 -5.66 -23.71 -1.28
CA GLY A 174 -7.08 -24.03 -1.33
C GLY A 174 -7.37 -24.73 -2.66
N ALA A 175 -7.04 -26.02 -2.76
CA ALA A 175 -7.48 -26.85 -3.87
C ALA A 175 -8.92 -27.31 -3.62
N SER A 176 -9.75 -26.96 -4.59
CA SER A 176 -11.11 -27.44 -4.83
C SER A 176 -11.27 -28.94 -4.68
N GLY A 177 -12.37 -29.37 -4.08
CA GLY A 177 -12.82 -30.76 -4.13
C GLY A 177 -14.33 -30.86 -3.98
N ALA A 178 -15.05 -30.94 -5.09
CA ALA A 178 -16.26 -31.75 -5.25
C ALA A 178 -16.68 -31.72 -6.73
N ASP A 179 -16.05 -32.60 -7.52
CA ASP A 179 -16.54 -32.98 -8.83
C ASP A 179 -17.81 -33.83 -8.71
N ALA A 180 -18.65 -33.68 -9.73
CA ALA A 180 -19.91 -34.36 -9.93
C ALA A 180 -19.76 -35.86 -10.17
N ALA A 181 -20.76 -36.63 -9.72
CA ALA A 181 -21.09 -37.93 -10.29
C ALA A 181 -22.60 -38.01 -10.51
N ALA A 182 -22.99 -38.19 -11.78
CA ALA A 182 -24.34 -38.50 -12.22
C ALA A 182 -24.42 -39.98 -12.63
N SER A 183 -25.49 -40.68 -12.25
CA SER A 183 -26.35 -41.48 -13.16
C SER A 183 -27.35 -42.39 -12.41
N ALA A 184 -28.64 -42.25 -12.80
CA ALA A 184 -29.70 -43.26 -13.06
C ALA A 184 -29.98 -44.39 -12.01
N SER A 185 -31.21 -44.84 -11.71
CA SER A 185 -32.48 -44.87 -12.46
C SER A 185 -33.68 -45.30 -11.59
N SER A 186 -34.86 -44.72 -11.91
CA SER A 186 -36.22 -45.31 -12.00
C SER A 186 -37.06 -45.77 -10.79
N SER A 187 -38.37 -45.49 -10.96
CA SER A 187 -39.60 -46.03 -10.33
C SER A 187 -40.06 -45.36 -9.02
N SER A 188 -41.32 -44.99 -8.78
CA SER A 188 -42.56 -45.00 -9.56
C SER A 188 -43.68 -44.25 -8.78
N LEU A 189 -44.66 -43.74 -9.54
CA LEU A 189 -46.09 -43.57 -9.18
C LEU A 189 -46.59 -42.59 -8.08
N SER A 190 -47.34 -41.59 -8.54
CA SER A 190 -48.81 -41.43 -8.35
C SER A 190 -49.30 -40.16 -7.62
N GLY A 191 -50.32 -39.53 -8.23
CA GLY A 191 -51.24 -38.55 -7.62
C GLY A 191 -51.14 -37.14 -8.23
N ARG A 192 -51.87 -36.80 -9.32
CA ARG A 192 -53.21 -36.15 -9.33
C ARG A 192 -53.31 -34.98 -8.33
N THR A 193 -53.72 -33.75 -8.63
CA THR A 193 -54.52 -33.12 -9.71
C THR A 193 -54.48 -31.60 -9.44
N SER A 194 -54.29 -30.77 -10.47
CA SER A 194 -54.76 -29.36 -10.48
C SER A 194 -56.25 -29.34 -10.90
N PRO A 195 -56.99 -28.20 -11.01
CA PRO A 195 -56.68 -26.81 -10.63
C PRO A 195 -57.87 -26.12 -9.89
N THR A 196 -57.75 -24.83 -9.53
CA THR A 196 -58.74 -23.77 -9.88
C THR A 196 -58.37 -22.42 -9.28
N ALA A 197 -58.62 -21.39 -10.08
CA ALA A 197 -58.48 -19.98 -9.77
C ALA A 197 -59.69 -19.42 -9.00
N SER A 198 -59.52 -18.35 -8.22
CA SER A 198 -60.47 -17.23 -8.21
C SER A 198 -59.97 -16.01 -7.44
N ALA A 199 -60.44 -14.87 -7.94
CA ALA A 199 -60.11 -13.51 -7.60
C ALA A 199 -60.84 -12.94 -6.37
N LYS A 200 -60.43 -11.70 -6.04
CA LYS A 200 -61.13 -10.59 -5.39
C LYS A 200 -60.81 -10.29 -3.93
N GLY A 201 -60.47 -9.02 -3.73
CA GLY A 201 -60.32 -8.24 -2.52
C GLY A 201 -59.82 -6.87 -2.94
#